data_AF-A0A917CFW4-F1
#
_entry.id   AF-A0A917CFW4-F1
#
_cell.length_a   1.000
_cell.length_b   1.000
_cell.length_c   1.000
_cell.angle_alpha   90.00
_cell.angle_beta   90.00
_cell.angle_gamma   90.00
#
_symmetry.space_group_name_H-M   'P 1'
#
loop_
_entity.id
_entity.type
_entity.pdbx_description
1 polymer ?
#
loop_
_entity_poly.entity_id
_entity_poly.type
_entity_poly.pdbx_seq_one_letter_code
_entity_poly.pdbx_strand_id
1 'polypeptide(L)'
;MKELKEQSDNAVQLSDNLALKISNLRSKIKNKQPIEIVFKKNSSELPDNYFKRINKKTQKNQREIRAVKLPQSSANNLFIIKANALFTANLGGLLNGNWPIIAVIRDPVSVIMSWRSVKIASSKGRLPNLEKYSIDLADIGKQKPLLKRQVLLIDWYFKQFSKKSKVSIIRYEDLVENPKKIVFDSTGLEISGNYSLNSKNNRPEYNHKEKIQITEYLHKYGKHYLSYYNY
;
A
#
# COMPACT_ATOMS: atom_id res chain seq x y z
N MET A 1 -2.12 -12.42 -3.34
CA MET A 1 -0.94 -11.55 -3.58
C MET A 1 0.40 -12.26 -3.45
N LYS A 2 0.59 -13.23 -2.53
CA LYS A 2 1.86 -13.99 -2.44
C LYS A 2 2.12 -14.77 -3.74
N GLU A 3 1.18 -15.60 -4.15
CA GLU A 3 1.24 -16.36 -5.42
C GLU A 3 1.52 -15.46 -6.63
N LEU A 4 0.82 -14.33 -6.75
CA LEU A 4 1.05 -13.37 -7.84
C LEU A 4 2.50 -12.87 -7.91
N LYS A 5 3.19 -12.75 -6.77
CA LYS A 5 4.61 -12.34 -6.75
C LYS A 5 5.55 -13.47 -7.18
N GLU A 6 5.17 -14.70 -6.89
CA GLU A 6 5.96 -15.91 -7.16
C GLU A 6 5.80 -16.36 -8.61
N GLN A 7 4.64 -16.12 -9.21
CA GLN A 7 4.28 -16.53 -10.58
C GLN A 7 4.52 -15.46 -11.65
N SER A 8 4.99 -14.27 -11.26
CA SER A 8 5.22 -13.16 -12.19
C SER A 8 6.68 -12.73 -12.12
N ASP A 9 7.33 -12.58 -13.26
CA ASP A 9 8.71 -12.12 -13.35
C ASP A 9 8.82 -10.70 -13.89
N ASN A 10 7.78 -10.19 -14.52
CA ASN A 10 7.69 -8.83 -15.00
C ASN A 10 6.28 -8.24 -14.81
N ALA A 11 6.15 -6.93 -15.12
CA ALA A 11 4.93 -6.18 -14.91
C ALA A 11 3.76 -6.62 -15.80
N VAL A 12 4.02 -7.14 -17.01
CA VAL A 12 2.98 -7.63 -17.92
C VAL A 12 2.37 -8.91 -17.36
N GLN A 13 3.21 -9.90 -17.04
CA GLN A 13 2.77 -11.14 -16.41
C GLN A 13 2.00 -10.90 -15.11
N LEU A 14 2.43 -9.92 -14.30
CA LEU A 14 1.73 -9.57 -13.07
C LEU A 14 0.31 -9.05 -13.35
N SER A 15 0.13 -8.23 -14.38
CA SER A 15 -1.18 -7.73 -14.79
C SER A 15 -2.09 -8.87 -15.27
N ASP A 16 -1.57 -9.75 -16.13
CA ASP A 16 -2.33 -10.87 -16.69
C ASP A 16 -2.73 -11.87 -15.61
N ASN A 17 -1.79 -12.23 -14.73
CA ASN A 17 -2.05 -13.10 -13.59
C ASN A 17 -3.06 -12.49 -12.60
N LEU A 18 -3.05 -11.17 -12.43
CA LEU A 18 -4.05 -10.46 -11.62
C LEU A 18 -5.44 -10.55 -12.25
N ALA A 19 -5.55 -10.34 -13.56
CA ALA A 19 -6.81 -10.47 -14.31
C ALA A 19 -7.38 -11.89 -14.19
N LEU A 20 -6.53 -12.91 -14.42
CA LEU A 20 -6.90 -14.30 -14.27
C LEU A 20 -7.35 -14.63 -12.85
N LYS A 21 -6.63 -14.14 -11.83
CA LYS A 21 -6.99 -14.36 -10.43
C LYS A 21 -8.35 -13.76 -10.08
N ILE A 22 -8.66 -12.56 -10.60
CA ILE A 22 -9.99 -11.94 -10.39
C ILE A 22 -11.08 -12.72 -11.13
N SER A 23 -10.84 -13.11 -12.38
CA SER A 23 -11.80 -13.92 -13.16
C SER A 23 -12.13 -15.23 -12.44
N ASN A 24 -11.10 -15.93 -11.96
CA ASN A 24 -11.26 -17.16 -11.17
C ASN A 24 -12.03 -16.90 -9.86
N LEU A 25 -11.74 -15.80 -9.17
CA LEU A 25 -12.47 -15.44 -7.96
C LEU A 25 -13.96 -15.19 -8.24
N ARG A 26 -14.28 -14.44 -9.31
CA ARG A 26 -15.67 -14.22 -9.74
C ARG A 26 -16.36 -15.53 -10.11
N SER A 27 -15.70 -16.41 -10.87
CA SER A 27 -16.23 -17.72 -11.25
C SER A 27 -16.55 -18.58 -10.01
N LYS A 28 -15.63 -18.66 -9.05
CA LYS A 28 -15.87 -19.37 -7.78
C LYS A 28 -17.11 -18.84 -7.05
N ILE A 29 -17.26 -17.52 -6.95
CA ILE A 29 -18.42 -16.90 -6.28
C ILE A 29 -19.72 -17.19 -7.06
N LYS A 30 -19.72 -17.07 -8.39
CA LYS A 30 -20.89 -17.41 -9.23
C LYS A 30 -21.32 -18.86 -9.05
N ASN A 31 -20.36 -19.77 -8.87
CA ASN A 31 -20.62 -21.20 -8.73
C ASN A 31 -20.81 -21.64 -7.26
N LYS A 32 -21.01 -20.71 -6.32
CA LYS A 32 -21.15 -20.98 -4.87
C LYS A 32 -19.99 -21.79 -4.28
N GLN A 33 -18.82 -21.74 -4.91
CA GLN A 33 -17.61 -22.39 -4.43
C GLN A 33 -17.00 -21.55 -3.30
N PRO A 34 -16.42 -22.20 -2.27
CA PRO A 34 -15.76 -21.48 -1.20
C PRO A 34 -14.52 -20.72 -1.71
N ILE A 35 -14.28 -19.55 -1.12
CA ILE A 35 -13.08 -18.74 -1.32
C ILE A 35 -12.36 -18.56 0.00
N GLU A 36 -11.03 -18.43 -0.06
CA GLU A 36 -10.21 -18.24 1.13
C GLU A 36 -10.17 -16.76 1.54
N ILE A 37 -10.58 -16.48 2.78
CA ILE A 37 -10.56 -15.14 3.38
C ILE A 37 -9.71 -15.17 4.64
N VAL A 38 -8.92 -14.10 4.84
CA VAL A 38 -8.09 -13.92 6.03
C VAL A 38 -8.91 -13.21 7.11
N PHE A 39 -8.92 -13.78 8.31
CA PHE A 39 -9.55 -13.19 9.50
C PHE A 39 -8.53 -12.92 10.60
N LYS A 40 -8.89 -12.04 11.54
CA LYS A 40 -8.21 -11.99 12.84
C LYS A 40 -8.42 -13.34 13.54
N LYS A 41 -7.36 -13.89 14.15
CA LYS A 41 -7.44 -15.21 14.80
C LYS A 41 -8.55 -15.22 15.86
N ASN A 42 -9.36 -16.28 15.89
CA ASN A 42 -10.49 -16.44 16.81
C ASN A 42 -11.55 -15.32 16.72
N SER A 43 -11.74 -14.72 15.54
CA SER A 43 -12.70 -13.64 15.33
C SER A 43 -13.34 -13.70 13.94
N SER A 44 -14.54 -13.14 13.80
CA SER A 44 -15.20 -12.92 12.50
C SER A 44 -14.77 -11.61 11.83
N GLU A 45 -13.88 -10.85 12.46
CA GLU A 45 -13.39 -9.59 11.92
C GLU A 45 -12.28 -9.78 10.88
N LEU A 46 -12.34 -8.96 9.84
CA LEU A 46 -11.26 -8.83 8.87
C LEU A 46 -10.08 -8.07 9.49
N PRO A 47 -8.84 -8.37 9.09
CA PRO A 47 -7.66 -7.65 9.58
C PRO A 47 -7.62 -6.22 9.02
N ASP A 48 -7.57 -5.24 9.93
CA ASP A 48 -7.41 -3.81 9.65
C ASP A 48 -5.93 -3.37 9.72
N ASN A 49 -5.14 -4.04 10.56
CA ASN A 49 -3.69 -3.86 10.70
C ASN A 49 -2.99 -5.21 10.91
N TYR A 50 -1.78 -5.36 10.36
CA TYR A 50 -0.98 -6.57 10.56
C TYR A 50 -0.09 -6.54 11.80
N PHE A 51 -0.03 -5.40 12.49
CA PHE A 51 0.79 -5.21 13.68
C PHE A 51 -0.03 -4.57 14.80
N LYS A 52 0.19 -5.04 16.03
CA LYS A 52 -0.30 -4.43 17.26
C LYS A 52 0.87 -4.13 18.19
N ARG A 53 0.72 -3.14 19.05
CA ARG A 53 1.70 -2.85 20.10
C ARG A 53 1.18 -3.40 21.42
N ILE A 54 1.95 -4.29 22.03
CA ILE A 54 1.68 -4.82 23.38
C ILE A 54 2.93 -4.55 24.21
N ASN A 55 2.77 -3.90 25.37
CA ASN A 55 3.88 -3.59 26.30
C ASN A 55 5.06 -2.91 25.60
N LYS A 56 4.80 -1.85 24.83
CA LYS A 56 5.78 -1.10 24.02
C LYS A 56 6.50 -1.91 22.93
N LYS A 57 6.24 -3.20 22.77
CA LYS A 57 6.78 -4.06 21.70
C LYS A 57 5.80 -4.23 20.55
N THR A 58 6.29 -4.10 19.33
CA THR A 58 5.51 -4.37 18.11
C THR A 58 5.41 -5.88 17.89
N GLN A 59 4.20 -6.41 17.87
CA GLN A 59 3.90 -7.80 17.57
C GLN A 59 3.05 -7.91 16.30
N LYS A 60 3.23 -8.99 15.55
CA LYS A 60 2.39 -9.27 14.38
C LYS A 60 1.04 -9.80 14.85
N ASN A 61 -0.05 -9.31 14.26
CA ASN A 61 -1.37 -9.85 14.52
C ASN A 61 -1.45 -11.30 14.03
N GLN A 62 -2.00 -12.16 14.90
CA GLN A 62 -2.30 -13.54 14.52
C GLN A 62 -3.51 -13.53 13.58
N ARG A 63 -3.47 -14.44 12.61
CA ARG A 63 -4.49 -14.54 11.56
C ARG A 63 -4.78 -16.00 11.27
N GLU A 64 -5.97 -16.24 10.75
CA GLU A 64 -6.40 -17.52 10.23
C GLU A 64 -6.98 -17.34 8.83
N ILE A 65 -6.89 -18.39 8.01
CA ILE A 65 -7.51 -18.45 6.70
C ILE A 65 -8.72 -19.37 6.83
N ARG A 66 -9.88 -18.91 6.37
CA ARG A 66 -11.11 -19.69 6.38
C ARG A 66 -11.74 -19.72 5.00
N ALA A 67 -12.31 -20.86 4.65
CA ALA A 67 -13.13 -21.04 3.47
C ALA A 67 -14.53 -20.43 3.72
N VAL A 68 -14.91 -19.46 2.90
CA VAL A 68 -16.20 -18.75 3.01
C VAL A 68 -16.94 -18.81 1.68
N LYS A 69 -18.24 -19.08 1.72
CA LYS A 69 -19.12 -18.94 0.56
C LYS A 69 -19.75 -17.55 0.58
N LEU A 70 -19.54 -16.79 -0.49
CA LEU A 70 -20.20 -15.50 -0.67
C LEU A 70 -21.51 -15.67 -1.45
N PRO A 71 -22.49 -14.76 -1.30
CA PRO A 71 -23.63 -14.69 -2.19
C PRO A 71 -23.19 -14.61 -3.65
N GLN A 72 -23.88 -15.29 -4.57
CA GLN A 72 -23.54 -15.28 -6.00
C GLN A 72 -23.54 -13.86 -6.58
N SER A 73 -24.45 -13.00 -6.10
CA SER A 73 -24.53 -11.58 -6.48
C SER A 73 -23.23 -10.81 -6.23
N SER A 74 -22.45 -11.21 -5.21
CA SER A 74 -21.15 -10.60 -4.91
C SER A 74 -20.13 -10.78 -6.04
N ALA A 75 -20.36 -11.73 -6.97
CA ALA A 75 -19.52 -11.90 -8.14
C ALA A 75 -19.62 -10.73 -9.14
N ASN A 76 -20.61 -9.86 -9.00
CA ASN A 76 -20.80 -8.67 -9.84
C ASN A 76 -20.31 -7.38 -9.15
N ASN A 77 -19.95 -7.44 -7.87
CA ASN A 77 -19.45 -6.28 -7.14
C ASN A 77 -18.12 -5.78 -7.72
N LEU A 78 -17.81 -4.51 -7.43
CA LEU A 78 -16.48 -3.95 -7.66
C LEU A 78 -15.47 -4.60 -6.70
N PHE A 79 -14.32 -5.03 -7.22
CA PHE A 79 -13.24 -5.58 -6.40
C PHE A 79 -12.14 -4.54 -6.24
N ILE A 80 -11.89 -4.13 -5.00
CA ILE A 80 -10.78 -3.24 -4.66
C ILE A 80 -9.63 -4.09 -4.13
N ILE A 81 -8.48 -4.04 -4.81
CA ILE A 81 -7.32 -4.86 -4.48
C ILE A 81 -6.18 -3.97 -4.00
N LYS A 82 -5.61 -4.29 -2.85
CA LYS A 82 -4.52 -3.53 -2.24
C LYS A 82 -3.21 -4.31 -2.22
N ALA A 83 -2.18 -3.76 -2.86
CA ALA A 83 -0.81 -4.25 -2.71
C ALA A 83 0.23 -3.13 -2.94
N ASN A 84 0.46 -2.30 -1.92
CA ASN A 84 1.27 -1.07 -2.00
C ASN A 84 2.56 -1.21 -2.82
N ALA A 85 3.54 -1.95 -2.28
CA ALA A 85 4.88 -2.03 -2.86
C ALA A 85 4.90 -2.76 -4.21
N LEU A 86 4.13 -3.84 -4.33
CA LEU A 86 4.10 -4.67 -5.54
C LEU A 86 3.50 -3.94 -6.73
N PHE A 87 2.35 -3.28 -6.53
CA PHE A 87 1.68 -2.55 -7.60
C PHE A 87 2.46 -1.30 -7.98
N THR A 88 3.10 -0.62 -7.02
CA THR A 88 3.97 0.52 -7.36
C THR A 88 5.15 0.08 -8.24
N ALA A 89 5.80 -1.05 -7.91
CA ALA A 89 6.91 -1.58 -8.71
C ALA A 89 6.50 -2.05 -10.12
N ASN A 90 5.21 -2.37 -10.33
CA ASN A 90 4.68 -2.88 -11.59
C ASN A 90 3.65 -1.94 -12.22
N LEU A 91 3.67 -0.66 -11.84
CA LEU A 91 2.64 0.31 -12.20
C LEU A 91 2.48 0.45 -13.72
N GLY A 92 3.58 0.40 -14.47
CA GLY A 92 3.54 0.45 -15.93
C GLY A 92 2.72 -0.68 -16.56
N GLY A 93 2.92 -1.93 -16.11
CA GLY A 93 2.16 -3.09 -16.61
C GLY A 93 0.68 -3.00 -16.25
N LEU A 94 0.37 -2.57 -15.02
CA LEU A 94 -1.02 -2.36 -14.59
C LEU A 94 -1.73 -1.27 -15.40
N LEU A 95 -1.04 -0.16 -15.69
CA LEU A 95 -1.62 0.90 -16.52
C LEU A 95 -1.83 0.47 -17.98
N ASN A 96 -0.93 -0.37 -18.52
CA ASN A 96 -1.08 -0.95 -19.86
C ASN A 96 -2.25 -1.95 -19.91
N GLY A 97 -2.50 -2.68 -18.82
CA GLY A 97 -3.67 -3.53 -18.66
C GLY A 97 -4.98 -2.77 -18.38
N ASN A 98 -4.98 -1.43 -18.48
CA ASN A 98 -6.13 -0.56 -18.25
C ASN A 98 -6.76 -0.70 -16.85
N TRP A 99 -5.98 -1.06 -15.84
CA TRP A 99 -6.45 -1.07 -14.46
C TRP A 99 -6.64 0.38 -13.96
N PRO A 100 -7.81 0.73 -13.39
CA PRO A 100 -7.95 1.97 -12.63
C PRO A 100 -7.08 1.91 -11.38
N ILE A 101 -6.18 2.88 -11.22
CA ILE A 101 -5.25 2.91 -10.08
C ILE A 101 -5.52 4.14 -9.22
N ILE A 102 -5.67 3.90 -7.93
CA ILE A 102 -5.71 4.94 -6.89
C ILE A 102 -4.47 4.76 -6.02
N ALA A 103 -3.61 5.77 -6.00
CA ALA A 103 -2.46 5.81 -5.11
C ALA A 103 -2.75 6.75 -3.94
N VAL A 104 -2.80 6.18 -2.73
CA VAL A 104 -2.88 6.96 -1.50
C VAL A 104 -1.46 7.29 -1.04
N ILE A 105 -1.09 8.56 -1.17
CA ILE A 105 0.18 9.11 -0.69
C ILE A 105 0.00 9.74 0.69
N ARG A 106 1.10 9.96 1.40
CA ARG A 106 1.10 10.45 2.79
C ARG A 106 2.36 11.26 3.03
N ASP A 107 2.28 12.23 3.96
CA ASP A 107 3.42 13.02 4.44
C ASP A 107 4.69 12.13 4.58
N PRO A 108 5.75 12.34 3.77
CA PRO A 108 6.91 11.45 3.74
C PRO A 108 7.62 11.32 5.09
N VAL A 109 7.64 12.39 5.89
CA VAL A 109 8.22 12.37 7.24
C VAL A 109 7.45 11.37 8.13
N SER A 110 6.12 11.46 8.15
CA SER A 110 5.23 10.55 8.87
C SER A 110 5.33 9.11 8.38
N VAL A 111 5.55 8.90 7.07
CA VAL A 111 5.76 7.56 6.51
C VAL A 111 7.07 6.96 7.00
N ILE A 112 8.17 7.71 6.98
CA ILE A 112 9.47 7.23 7.47
C ILE A 112 9.39 6.91 8.97
N MET A 113 8.80 7.78 9.78
CA MET A 113 8.56 7.51 11.20
C MET A 113 7.71 6.25 11.40
N SER A 114 6.66 6.07 10.59
CA SER A 114 5.81 4.87 10.61
C SER A 114 6.56 3.60 10.19
N TRP A 115 7.51 3.67 9.26
CA TRP A 115 8.35 2.52 8.94
C TRP A 115 9.26 2.20 10.12
N ARG A 116 9.93 3.20 10.68
CA ARG A 116 10.88 3.03 11.79
C ARG A 116 10.22 2.48 13.07
N SER A 117 8.91 2.64 13.25
CA SER A 117 8.18 2.08 14.39
C SER A 117 7.87 0.58 14.30
N VAL A 118 8.14 -0.08 13.16
CA VAL A 118 7.86 -1.50 12.94
C VAL A 118 9.04 -2.23 12.29
N LYS A 119 9.14 -3.55 12.49
CA LYS A 119 10.22 -4.38 11.92
C LYS A 119 9.78 -4.97 10.57
N ILE A 120 9.91 -4.20 9.48
CA ILE A 120 9.56 -4.61 8.11
C ILE A 120 10.69 -4.25 7.13
N ALA A 121 10.61 -4.72 5.88
CA ALA A 121 11.62 -4.43 4.87
C ALA A 121 11.83 -2.92 4.65
N SER A 122 10.75 -2.14 4.53
CA SER A 122 10.81 -0.69 4.36
C SER A 122 11.46 0.04 5.53
N SER A 123 11.38 -0.50 6.76
CA SER A 123 12.07 0.09 7.91
C SER A 123 13.58 -0.11 7.87
N LYS A 124 14.05 -1.05 7.05
CA LYS A 124 15.46 -1.17 6.65
C LYS A 124 15.77 -0.40 5.37
N GLY A 125 14.82 0.33 4.79
CA GLY A 125 14.98 1.04 3.52
C GLY A 125 15.15 0.11 2.32
N ARG A 126 14.59 -1.11 2.36
CA ARG A 126 14.72 -2.09 1.28
C ARG A 126 13.38 -2.72 0.91
N LEU A 127 13.30 -3.26 -0.31
CA LEU A 127 12.19 -4.09 -0.77
C LEU A 127 12.73 -5.32 -1.52
N PRO A 128 13.44 -6.25 -0.86
CA PRO A 128 14.24 -7.29 -1.55
C PRO A 128 13.44 -8.09 -2.58
N ASN A 129 12.24 -8.54 -2.22
CA ASN A 129 11.37 -9.33 -3.09
C ASN A 129 10.83 -8.56 -4.31
N LEU A 130 11.11 -7.26 -4.40
CA LEU A 130 10.69 -6.39 -5.50
C LEU A 130 11.86 -5.80 -6.28
N GLU A 131 13.10 -6.01 -5.83
CA GLU A 131 14.31 -5.54 -6.53
C GLU A 131 14.39 -6.16 -7.94
N LYS A 132 13.81 -7.35 -8.16
CA LYS A 132 13.70 -7.97 -9.50
C LYS A 132 12.84 -7.18 -10.51
N TYR A 133 11.94 -6.32 -10.04
CA TYR A 133 11.07 -5.51 -10.91
C TYR A 133 11.62 -4.11 -11.18
N SER A 134 12.70 -3.69 -10.49
CA SER A 134 13.23 -2.33 -10.62
C SER A 134 14.69 -2.25 -10.18
N ILE A 135 15.57 -1.92 -11.11
CA ILE A 135 16.99 -1.65 -10.83
C ILE A 135 17.17 -0.52 -9.80
N ASP A 136 16.35 0.54 -9.88
CA ASP A 136 16.33 1.63 -8.90
C ASP A 136 16.19 1.11 -7.45
N LEU A 137 15.32 0.11 -7.21
CA LEU A 137 15.12 -0.45 -5.87
C LEU A 137 16.36 -1.21 -5.37
N ALA A 138 17.03 -1.95 -6.25
CA ALA A 138 18.27 -2.65 -5.92
C ALA A 138 19.38 -1.65 -5.55
N ASP A 139 19.50 -0.56 -6.30
CA ASP A 139 20.54 0.46 -6.07
C ASP A 139 20.26 1.31 -4.84
N ILE A 140 18.99 1.66 -4.58
CA ILE A 140 18.57 2.25 -3.31
C ILE A 140 18.97 1.32 -2.16
N GLY A 141 18.76 0.01 -2.31
CA GLY A 141 19.08 -1.00 -1.30
C GLY A 141 20.54 -0.98 -0.82
N LYS A 142 21.47 -0.60 -1.70
CA LYS A 142 22.92 -0.51 -1.45
C LYS A 142 23.35 0.79 -0.76
N GLN A 143 22.49 1.82 -0.76
CA GLN A 143 22.85 3.14 -0.22
C GLN A 143 23.05 3.13 1.30
N LYS A 144 23.96 4.00 1.76
CA LYS A 144 24.22 4.31 3.18
C LYS A 144 24.22 5.83 3.39
N PRO A 145 23.90 6.34 4.60
CA PRO A 145 23.41 5.62 5.78
C PRO A 145 21.95 5.17 5.64
N LEU A 146 21.42 4.43 6.63
CA LEU A 146 20.04 3.90 6.60
C LEU A 146 18.99 4.97 6.31
N LEU A 147 19.12 6.17 6.89
CA LEU A 147 18.15 7.24 6.69
C LEU A 147 18.14 7.72 5.24
N LYS A 148 19.31 7.92 4.61
CA LYS A 148 19.41 8.24 3.16
C LYS A 148 18.67 7.19 2.35
N ARG A 149 18.88 5.91 2.66
CA ARG A 149 18.21 4.81 1.97
C ARG A 149 16.69 4.83 2.15
N GLN A 150 16.19 5.12 3.36
CA GLN A 150 14.74 5.26 3.61
C GLN A 150 14.14 6.44 2.85
N VAL A 151 14.85 7.58 2.81
CA VAL A 151 14.44 8.77 2.06
C VAL A 151 14.35 8.47 0.56
N LEU A 152 15.40 7.87 -0.01
CA LEU A 152 15.39 7.50 -1.43
C LEU A 152 14.30 6.47 -1.74
N LEU A 153 14.00 5.55 -0.81
CA LEU A 153 12.91 4.60 -0.98
C LEU A 153 11.54 5.27 -1.02
N ILE A 154 11.24 6.20 -0.11
CA ILE A 154 9.95 6.90 -0.14
C ILE A 154 9.85 7.82 -1.36
N ASP A 155 10.93 8.49 -1.74
CA ASP A 155 10.97 9.35 -2.92
C ASP A 155 10.79 8.55 -4.21
N TRP A 156 11.30 7.31 -4.26
CA TRP A 156 11.03 6.38 -5.36
C TRP A 156 9.55 6.06 -5.51
N TYR A 157 8.77 5.92 -4.43
CA TYR A 157 7.32 5.75 -4.55
C TYR A 157 6.68 6.98 -5.21
N PHE A 158 7.01 8.19 -4.76
CA PHE A 158 6.51 9.43 -5.36
C PHE A 158 6.89 9.56 -6.84
N LYS A 159 8.12 9.16 -7.21
CA LYS A 159 8.60 9.11 -8.60
C LYS A 159 7.72 8.24 -9.50
N GLN A 160 7.23 7.10 -9.00
CA GLN A 160 6.40 6.21 -9.81
C GLN A 160 5.06 6.87 -10.16
N PHE A 161 4.51 7.66 -9.24
CA PHE A 161 3.22 8.31 -9.42
C PHE A 161 3.31 9.60 -10.24
N SER A 162 4.36 10.40 -10.07
CA SER A 162 4.48 11.72 -10.74
C SER A 162 4.59 11.63 -12.27
N LYS A 163 4.96 10.46 -12.78
CA LYS A 163 5.18 10.23 -14.21
C LYS A 163 3.93 9.78 -14.97
N LYS A 164 2.78 9.59 -14.31
CA LYS A 164 1.66 8.83 -14.88
C LYS A 164 0.32 9.51 -14.64
N SER A 165 -0.20 10.20 -15.67
CA SER A 165 -1.50 10.88 -15.65
C SER A 165 -2.72 9.98 -15.41
N LYS A 166 -2.59 8.67 -15.62
CA LYS A 166 -3.67 7.68 -15.43
C LYS A 166 -3.84 7.19 -13.98
N VAL A 167 -3.10 7.76 -13.02
CA VAL A 167 -3.18 7.38 -11.61
C VAL A 167 -3.93 8.47 -10.85
N SER A 168 -5.03 8.10 -10.19
CA SER A 168 -5.72 8.99 -9.25
C SER A 168 -4.92 9.07 -7.96
N ILE A 169 -4.51 10.28 -7.57
CA ILE A 169 -3.70 10.51 -6.38
C ILE A 169 -4.59 11.05 -5.26
N ILE A 170 -4.56 10.37 -4.13
CA ILE A 170 -5.24 10.80 -2.91
C ILE A 170 -4.18 11.09 -1.85
N ARG A 171 -4.19 12.28 -1.27
CA ARG A 171 -3.42 12.52 -0.05
C ARG A 171 -4.15 11.93 1.15
N TYR A 172 -3.42 11.21 1.99
CA TYR A 172 -3.93 10.61 3.21
C TYR A 172 -4.54 11.65 4.14
N GLU A 173 -3.95 12.84 4.20
CA GLU A 173 -4.42 13.95 5.02
C GLU A 173 -5.83 14.39 4.58
N ASP A 174 -6.03 14.64 3.29
CA ASP A 174 -7.32 15.02 2.72
C ASP A 174 -8.37 13.92 2.93
N LEU A 175 -7.97 12.65 2.76
CA LEU A 175 -8.86 11.50 3.00
C LEU A 175 -9.31 11.41 4.46
N VAL A 176 -8.43 11.75 5.41
CA VAL A 176 -8.76 11.77 6.84
C VAL A 176 -9.74 12.90 7.15
N GLU A 177 -9.52 14.07 6.56
CA GLU A 177 -10.36 15.25 6.78
C GLU A 177 -11.76 15.10 6.16
N ASN A 178 -11.82 14.64 4.90
CA ASN A 178 -13.04 14.63 4.10
C ASN A 178 -13.26 13.27 3.40
N PRO A 179 -13.44 12.16 4.15
CA PRO A 179 -13.42 10.81 3.58
C PRO A 179 -14.47 10.58 2.49
N LYS A 180 -15.71 11.06 2.68
CA LYS A 180 -16.80 10.89 1.70
C LYS A 180 -16.49 11.59 0.39
N LYS A 181 -16.12 12.87 0.46
CA LYS A 181 -15.81 13.69 -0.71
C LYS A 181 -14.63 13.12 -1.48
N ILE A 182 -13.53 12.81 -0.78
CA ILE A 182 -12.31 12.30 -1.42
C ILE A 182 -12.54 10.94 -2.08
N VAL A 183 -13.31 10.04 -1.46
CA VAL A 183 -13.67 8.76 -2.10
C VAL A 183 -14.55 8.99 -3.32
N PHE A 184 -15.57 9.84 -3.23
CA PHE A 184 -16.44 10.14 -4.37
C PHE A 184 -15.65 10.74 -5.53
N ASP A 185 -14.88 11.81 -5.30
CA ASP A 185 -14.09 12.49 -6.33
C ASP A 185 -13.10 11.54 -7.04
N SER A 186 -12.56 10.55 -6.30
CA SER A 186 -11.53 9.64 -6.82
C SER A 186 -12.08 8.38 -7.48
N THR A 187 -13.32 8.00 -7.17
CA THR A 187 -13.88 6.68 -7.55
C THR A 187 -15.25 6.75 -8.21
N GLY A 188 -15.96 7.87 -8.09
CA GLY A 188 -17.38 8.00 -8.43
C GLY A 188 -18.31 7.22 -7.49
N LEU A 189 -17.80 6.66 -6.39
CA LEU A 189 -18.59 5.86 -5.46
C LEU A 189 -19.02 6.68 -4.25
N GLU A 190 -20.31 6.63 -3.97
CA GLU A 190 -20.84 7.10 -2.70
C GLU A 190 -20.63 6.03 -1.62
N ILE A 191 -20.16 6.49 -0.45
CA ILE A 191 -20.02 5.63 0.73
C ILE A 191 -21.09 5.99 1.76
N SER A 192 -21.90 5.01 2.12
CA SER A 192 -22.96 5.15 3.14
C SER A 192 -22.39 5.08 4.55
N GLY A 193 -22.96 5.85 5.49
CA GLY A 193 -22.60 5.83 6.90
C GLY A 193 -21.73 7.01 7.35
N ASN A 194 -21.48 7.11 8.65
CA ASN A 194 -20.64 8.17 9.23
C ASN A 194 -19.26 7.60 9.54
N TYR A 195 -18.27 8.02 8.76
CA TYR A 195 -16.88 7.63 8.94
C TYR A 195 -16.10 8.79 9.56
N SER A 196 -15.63 8.62 10.79
CA SER A 196 -14.64 9.49 11.39
C SER A 196 -13.27 8.82 11.31
N LEU A 197 -12.35 9.43 10.56
CA LEU A 197 -10.98 8.97 10.46
C LEU A 197 -10.10 9.85 11.35
N ASN A 198 -9.25 9.22 12.15
CA ASN A 198 -8.26 9.92 12.95
C ASN A 198 -6.90 9.87 12.24
N SER A 199 -6.24 11.04 12.16
CA SER A 199 -4.90 11.12 11.60
C SER A 199 -3.92 10.26 12.40
N LYS A 200 -3.13 9.49 11.67
CA LYS A 200 -2.05 8.67 12.22
C LYS A 200 -0.69 9.35 12.04
N ASN A 201 -0.62 10.58 11.54
CA ASN A 201 0.65 11.29 11.26
C ASN A 201 1.45 11.57 12.54
N ASN A 202 0.76 11.76 13.66
CA ASN A 202 1.38 12.10 14.94
C ASN A 202 1.20 11.01 16.00
N ARG A 203 1.51 9.75 15.67
CA ARG A 203 1.37 8.66 16.65
C ARG A 203 2.35 8.85 17.83
N PRO A 204 1.92 8.60 19.08
CA PRO A 204 2.83 8.65 20.24
C PRO A 204 3.99 7.66 20.14
N GLU A 205 3.83 6.62 19.32
CA GLU A 205 4.83 5.59 19.10
C GLU A 205 6.04 6.04 18.29
N TYR A 206 5.94 7.16 17.58
CA TYR A 206 7.00 7.66 16.71
C TYR A 206 8.09 8.37 17.51
N ASN A 207 9.34 8.26 17.06
CA ASN A 207 10.44 9.01 17.65
C ASN A 207 10.48 10.42 17.07
N HIS A 208 9.70 11.33 17.65
CA HIS A 208 9.56 12.71 17.17
C HIS A 208 10.87 13.51 17.21
N LYS A 209 11.87 13.08 17.98
CA LYS A 209 13.20 13.70 17.99
C LYS A 209 13.93 13.57 16.65
N GLU A 210 13.57 12.58 15.82
CA GLU A 210 14.17 12.36 14.49
C GLU A 210 13.52 13.22 13.39
N LYS A 211 12.42 13.93 13.68
CA LYS A 211 11.63 14.63 12.65
C LYS A 211 12.49 15.62 11.86
N ILE A 212 13.28 16.44 12.54
CA ILE A 212 14.16 17.45 11.91
C ILE A 212 15.15 16.76 10.98
N GLN A 213 15.86 15.73 11.47
CA GLN A 213 16.85 15.00 10.69
C GLN A 213 16.22 14.31 9.46
N ILE A 214 15.01 13.75 9.60
CA ILE A 214 14.29 13.14 8.48
C ILE A 214 13.95 14.20 7.42
N THR A 215 13.47 15.38 7.82
CA THR A 215 13.16 16.49 6.93
C THR A 215 14.41 16.98 6.20
N GLU A 216 15.52 17.19 6.90
CA GLU A 216 16.80 17.58 6.29
C GLU A 216 17.27 16.56 5.23
N TYR A 217 17.15 15.26 5.53
CA TYR A 217 17.49 14.22 4.57
C TYR A 217 16.54 14.20 3.37
N LEU A 218 15.24 14.44 3.59
CA LEU A 218 14.27 14.59 2.49
C LEU A 218 14.65 15.75 1.59
N HIS A 219 15.00 16.91 2.14
CA HIS A 219 15.42 18.08 1.36
C HIS A 219 16.73 17.80 0.60
N LYS A 220 17.66 17.07 1.22
CA LYS A 220 18.96 16.78 0.64
C LYS A 220 18.91 15.71 -0.48
N TYR A 221 18.06 14.70 -0.34
CA TYR A 221 18.10 13.51 -1.21
C TYR A 221 16.80 13.22 -1.95
N GLY A 222 15.65 13.64 -1.42
CA GLY A 222 14.35 13.49 -2.07
C GLY A 222 14.09 14.63 -3.04
N LYS A 223 13.35 14.34 -4.11
CA LYS A 223 13.02 15.33 -5.16
C LYS A 223 11.58 15.19 -5.64
N HIS A 224 11.07 13.97 -5.72
CA HIS A 224 9.78 13.67 -6.31
C HIS A 224 8.60 13.90 -5.36
N TYR A 225 8.82 13.84 -4.05
CA TYR A 225 7.78 14.16 -3.07
C TYR A 225 7.31 15.62 -3.15
N LEU A 226 8.16 16.53 -3.63
CA LEU A 226 7.86 17.97 -3.78
C LEU A 226 6.74 18.25 -4.78
N SER A 227 6.44 17.31 -5.69
CA SER A 227 5.28 17.44 -6.59
C SER A 227 3.94 17.31 -5.85
N TYR A 228 3.94 16.91 -4.58
CA TYR A 228 2.73 16.58 -3.81
C TYR A 228 2.67 17.25 -2.44
N TYR A 229 3.82 17.52 -1.83
CA TYR A 229 3.94 18.12 -0.52
C TYR A 229 4.90 19.30 -0.58
N ASN A 230 4.43 20.45 -0.12
CA ASN A 230 5.26 21.64 0.09
C ASN A 230 5.82 21.59 1.52
N TYR A 231 7.13 21.80 1.65
CA TYR A 231 7.86 21.86 2.93
C TYR A 231 8.70 23.13 2.99
#